data_AF-A0A3B8QH80-F1
#
_entry.id   AF-A0A3B8QH80-F1
#
_cell.length_a   1.000
_cell.length_b   1.000
_cell.length_c   1.000
_cell.angle_alpha   90.00
_cell.angle_beta   90.00
_cell.angle_gamma   90.00
#
_symmetry.space_group_name_H-M   'P 1'
#
loop_
_entity.id
_entity.type
_entity.pdbx_description
1 polymer ?
#
loop_
_entity_poly.entity_id
_entity_poly.type
_entity_poly.pdbx_seq_one_letter_code
_entity_poly.pdbx_strand_id
1 'polypeptide(L)'
;KWQEALGGKTQAVASGAAALNPRLARIFAGAGINIQEGYGLTETSPVLSVNLPTGQGHKLGTVGTPIEGVELKLDSDGEILAKGPNIMMGYYGRPDLTAEVMTEDGWFRT
;
A
#
# COMPACT_ATOMS: atom_id res chain seq x y z
N LYS A 1 25.77 13.15 -3.40
CA LYS A 1 26.26 11.81 -2.99
C LYS A 1 25.19 10.72 -3.04
N TRP A 2 24.15 10.73 -2.19
CA TRP A 2 23.16 9.63 -2.16
C TRP A 2 22.24 9.63 -3.39
N GLN A 3 21.69 10.79 -3.79
CA GLN A 3 20.89 10.89 -5.03
C GLN A 3 21.73 10.57 -6.28
N GLU A 4 22.99 10.98 -6.32
CA GLU A 4 23.94 10.61 -7.40
C GLU A 4 24.21 9.10 -7.44
N ALA A 5 24.31 8.44 -6.28
CA ALA A 5 24.49 7.00 -6.19
C ALA A 5 23.26 6.22 -6.71
N LEU A 6 22.07 6.83 -6.70
CA LEU A 6 20.87 6.32 -7.36
C LEU A 6 20.78 6.70 -8.85
N GLY A 7 21.81 7.34 -9.41
CA GLY A 7 21.88 7.76 -10.81
C GLY A 7 21.44 9.21 -11.07
N GLY A 8 21.12 9.98 -10.04
CA GLY A 8 20.83 11.43 -10.12
C GLY A 8 19.53 11.82 -10.83
N LYS A 9 18.78 10.84 -11.35
CA LYS A 9 17.50 11.05 -12.07
C LYS A 9 16.33 10.25 -11.48
N THR A 10 16.52 9.65 -10.31
CA THR A 10 15.47 8.88 -9.63
C THR A 10 14.29 9.77 -9.27
N GLN A 11 13.10 9.44 -9.77
CA GLN A 11 11.89 10.21 -9.51
C GLN A 11 11.06 9.61 -8.37
N ALA A 12 11.15 8.30 -8.15
CA ALA A 12 10.42 7.59 -7.13
C ALA A 12 11.24 6.39 -6.63
N VAL A 13 11.08 6.10 -5.34
CA VAL A 13 11.55 4.86 -4.71
C VAL A 13 10.35 4.31 -3.95
N ALA A 14 9.93 3.09 -4.26
CA ALA A 14 8.78 2.46 -3.61
C ALA A 14 9.24 1.33 -2.68
N SER A 15 8.47 1.09 -1.62
CA SER A 15 8.66 -0.04 -0.70
C SER A 15 7.31 -0.61 -0.31
N GLY A 16 7.21 -1.93 -0.19
CA GLY A 16 5.97 -2.62 0.20
C GLY A 16 6.27 -4.02 0.75
N ALA A 17 5.23 -4.84 0.87
CA ALA A 17 5.20 -6.16 1.50
C ALA A 17 5.42 -6.15 3.02
N ALA A 18 6.56 -5.68 3.50
CA ALA A 18 6.83 -5.53 4.93
C ALA A 18 6.90 -4.05 5.31
N ALA A 19 6.51 -3.74 6.55
CA ALA A 19 6.60 -2.38 7.08
C ALA A 19 8.03 -1.84 6.96
N LEU A 20 8.18 -0.67 6.36
CA LEU A 20 9.47 -0.03 6.18
C LEU A 20 10.03 0.37 7.54
N ASN A 21 11.29 0.02 7.80
CA ASN A 21 11.94 0.42 9.04
C ASN A 21 11.95 1.97 9.17
N PRO A 22 11.34 2.55 10.22
CA PRO A 22 11.20 4.00 10.34
C PRO A 22 12.55 4.75 10.37
N ARG A 23 13.61 4.10 10.86
CA ARG A 23 14.96 4.67 10.87
C ARG A 23 15.52 4.77 9.46
N LEU A 24 15.34 3.74 8.63
CA LEU A 24 15.75 3.78 7.23
C LEU A 24 14.96 4.85 6.47
N ALA A 25 13.64 4.88 6.64
CA ALA A 25 12.77 5.88 6.01
C ALA A 25 13.26 7.32 6.28
N ARG A 26 13.62 7.63 7.54
CA ARG A 26 14.14 8.94 7.93
C ARG A 26 15.51 9.26 7.34
N ILE A 27 16.41 8.26 7.25
CA ILE A 27 17.74 8.45 6.65
C ILE A 27 17.61 8.82 5.17
N PHE A 28 16.80 8.09 4.42
CA PHE A 28 16.57 8.37 3.00
C PHE A 28 15.86 9.72 2.80
N ALA A 29 14.85 10.02 3.62
CA ALA A 29 14.19 11.33 3.58
C ALA A 29 15.16 12.49 3.85
N GLY A 30 16.07 12.36 4.83
CA GLY A 30 17.11 13.34 5.10
C GLY A 30 18.12 13.52 3.96
N ALA A 31 18.25 12.53 3.08
CA ALA A 31 19.03 12.59 1.85
C ALA A 31 18.23 13.12 0.64
N GLY A 32 17.01 13.62 0.86
CA GLY A 32 16.10 14.11 -0.20
C GLY A 32 15.46 12.99 -1.02
N ILE A 33 15.39 11.77 -0.48
CA ILE A 33 14.83 10.58 -1.13
C ILE A 33 13.66 10.09 -0.27
N ASN A 34 12.45 10.54 -0.57
CA ASN A 34 11.28 10.03 0.15
C ASN A 34 10.85 8.69 -0.46
N ILE A 35 10.91 7.64 0.36
CA ILE A 35 10.43 6.32 -0.01
C ILE A 35 8.91 6.30 0.08
N GLN A 36 8.26 5.92 -1.01
CA GLN A 36 6.82 5.74 -1.11
C GLN A 36 6.47 4.34 -0.61
N GLU A 37 6.15 4.26 0.69
CA GLU A 37 5.70 3.04 1.32
C GLU A 37 4.24 2.76 0.93
N GLY A 38 3.95 1.53 0.49
CA GLY A 38 2.61 1.10 0.09
C GLY A 38 2.16 -0.16 0.80
N TYR A 39 0.86 -0.27 0.98
CA TYR A 39 0.18 -1.43 1.55
C TYR A 39 -0.69 -2.11 0.50
N GLY A 40 -0.73 -3.43 0.56
CA GLY A 40 -1.62 -4.26 -0.22
C GLY A 40 -1.12 -5.69 -0.30
N LEU A 41 -1.90 -6.54 -0.96
CA LEU A 41 -1.76 -7.99 -0.98
C LEU A 41 -1.81 -8.50 -2.43
N THR A 42 -1.50 -9.78 -2.62
CA THR A 42 -1.65 -10.41 -3.95
C THR A 42 -3.09 -10.32 -4.44
N GLU A 43 -4.04 -10.43 -3.52
CA GLU A 43 -5.48 -10.34 -3.70
C GLU A 43 -5.96 -8.94 -4.13
N THR A 44 -5.10 -7.92 -4.10
CA THR A 44 -5.46 -6.51 -4.36
C THR A 44 -4.69 -5.90 -5.53
N SER A 45 -4.08 -6.73 -6.38
CA SER A 45 -3.44 -6.39 -7.65
C SER A 45 -2.50 -5.15 -7.71
N PRO A 46 -1.45 -5.04 -6.89
CA PRO A 46 -1.30 -5.49 -5.52
C PRO A 46 -1.53 -4.35 -4.50
N VAL A 47 -1.74 -3.09 -4.94
CA VAL A 47 -1.69 -1.90 -4.05
C VAL A 47 -3.09 -1.46 -3.63
N LEU A 48 -3.28 -1.23 -2.33
CA LEU A 48 -4.47 -0.58 -1.76
C LEU A 48 -4.21 0.90 -1.45
N SER A 49 -3.07 1.18 -0.83
CA SER A 49 -2.65 2.54 -0.48
C SER A 49 -1.16 2.74 -0.73
N VAL A 50 -0.78 3.98 -1.03
CA VAL A 50 0.64 4.33 -1.18
C VAL A 50 0.89 5.75 -0.69
N ASN A 51 2.05 5.96 -0.10
CA ASN A 51 2.49 7.28 0.33
C ASN A 51 2.69 8.21 -0.88
N LEU A 52 2.37 9.48 -0.69
CA LEU A 52 2.39 10.46 -1.78
C LEU A 52 3.83 10.80 -2.20
N PRO A 53 4.04 11.29 -3.44
CA PRO A 53 5.35 11.74 -3.88
C PRO A 53 5.94 12.86 -3.01
N THR A 54 7.26 13.03 -3.09
CA THR A 54 7.97 14.15 -2.45
C THR A 54 7.32 15.48 -2.79
N GLY A 55 7.02 16.29 -1.77
CA GLY A 55 6.41 17.62 -1.94
C GLY A 55 4.89 17.61 -2.12
N GLN A 56 4.24 16.44 -2.17
CA GLN A 56 2.79 16.32 -2.34
C GLN A 56 2.07 15.84 -1.06
N GLY A 57 2.70 16.00 0.12
CA GLY A 57 2.11 15.57 1.39
C GLY A 57 2.55 14.19 1.87
N HIS A 58 3.70 13.69 1.39
CA HIS A 58 4.35 12.49 1.93
C HIS A 58 4.44 12.53 3.45
N LYS A 59 4.04 11.44 4.12
CA LYS A 59 4.03 11.32 5.58
C LYS A 59 4.80 10.09 6.05
N LEU A 60 5.99 10.29 6.61
CA LEU A 60 6.84 9.22 7.14
C LEU A 60 6.11 8.36 8.18
N GLY A 61 6.31 7.04 8.11
CA GLY A 61 5.70 6.07 9.01
C GLY A 61 4.23 5.77 8.70
N THR A 62 3.79 6.04 7.47
CA THR A 62 2.45 5.69 6.99
C THR A 62 2.55 5.05 5.61
N VAL A 63 1.59 4.19 5.29
CA VAL A 63 1.39 3.57 3.98
C VAL A 63 0.56 4.45 3.02
N GLY A 64 0.42 5.74 3.37
CA GLY A 64 -0.27 6.74 2.59
C GLY A 64 -1.80 6.64 2.57
N THR A 65 -2.37 7.10 1.46
CA THR A 65 -3.82 7.16 1.24
C THR A 65 -4.24 6.10 0.21
N PRO A 66 -5.52 5.69 0.20
CA PRO A 66 -6.04 4.78 -0.82
C PRO A 66 -5.71 5.28 -2.23
N ILE A 67 -5.42 4.37 -3.15
CA ILE A 67 -5.25 4.71 -4.57
C ILE A 67 -6.60 5.01 -5.22
N GLU A 68 -6.58 5.63 -6.40
CA GLU A 68 -7.80 5.96 -7.13
C GLU A 68 -8.68 4.73 -7.38
N GLY A 69 -9.97 4.84 -7.07
CA GLY A 69 -10.93 3.75 -7.23
C GLY A 69 -10.90 2.68 -6.12
N VAL A 70 -10.03 2.85 -5.10
CA VAL A 70 -10.00 1.97 -3.92
C VAL A 70 -10.62 2.70 -2.72
N GLU A 71 -11.58 2.03 -2.10
CA GLU A 71 -12.18 2.42 -0.83
C GLU A 71 -11.62 1.54 0.28
N LEU A 72 -11.25 2.16 1.41
CA LEU A 72 -10.79 1.47 2.61
C LEU A 72 -11.66 1.88 3.81
N LYS A 73 -12.01 0.92 4.66
CA LYS A 73 -12.61 1.16 5.97
C LYS A 73 -12.03 0.19 7.00
N LEU A 74 -12.28 0.47 8.28
CA LEU A 74 -11.95 -0.45 9.37
C LEU A 74 -13.20 -1.20 9.80
N ASP A 75 -13.10 -2.50 10.01
CA ASP A 75 -14.10 -3.27 10.75
C ASP A 75 -13.98 -2.97 12.26
N SER A 76 -14.93 -3.47 13.05
CA SER A 76 -15.05 -3.22 14.49
C SER A 76 -13.84 -3.68 15.33
N ASP A 77 -13.06 -4.63 14.83
CA ASP A 77 -11.83 -5.15 15.44
C ASP A 77 -10.55 -4.46 14.93
N GLY A 78 -10.68 -3.57 13.94
CA GLY A 78 -9.56 -2.88 13.32
C GLY A 78 -9.00 -3.56 12.07
N GLU A 79 -9.61 -4.65 11.58
CA GLU A 79 -9.29 -5.23 10.27
C GLU A 79 -9.52 -4.18 9.16
N ILE A 80 -8.62 -4.13 8.17
CA ILE A 80 -8.80 -3.28 7.00
C ILE A 80 -9.72 -4.02 6.02
N LEU A 81 -10.79 -3.35 5.61
CA LEU A 81 -11.67 -3.81 4.54
C LEU A 81 -11.41 -2.98 3.29
N ALA A 82 -11.29 -3.64 2.15
CA ALA A 82 -11.01 -3.01 0.87
C ALA A 82 -12.09 -3.28 -0.17
N LYS A 83 -12.39 -2.27 -0.99
CA LYS A 83 -13.31 -2.40 -2.13
C LYS A 83 -12.78 -1.61 -3.32
N GLY A 84 -12.81 -2.20 -4.51
CA GLY A 84 -12.28 -1.57 -5.70
C GLY A 84 -12.18 -2.52 -6.89
N PRO A 85 -11.83 -2.02 -8.07
CA PRO A 85 -11.71 -2.82 -9.30
C PRO A 85 -10.48 -3.74 -9.29
N ASN A 86 -9.54 -3.53 -8.39
CA ASN A 86 -8.28 -4.28 -8.23
C ASN A 86 -8.39 -5.48 -7.27
N ILE A 87 -9.53 -5.62 -6.58
CA ILE A 87 -9.79 -6.73 -5.66
C ILE A 87 -10.03 -8.00 -6.47
N MET A 88 -9.47 -9.12 -6.01
CA MET A 88 -9.61 -10.42 -6.65
C MET A 88 -11.08 -10.81 -6.86
N MET A 89 -11.33 -11.69 -7.83
CA MET A 89 -12.65 -12.32 -8.01
C MET A 89 -12.91 -13.45 -7.00
N GLY A 90 -11.88 -13.86 -6.27
CA GLY A 90 -11.90 -15.02 -5.38
C GLY A 90 -10.73 -15.98 -5.61
N TYR A 91 -10.59 -16.94 -4.70
CA TYR A 91 -9.58 -17.97 -4.80
C TYR A 91 -10.00 -19.07 -5.79
N TYR A 92 -9.09 -19.40 -6.71
CA TYR A 92 -9.35 -20.39 -7.75
C TYR A 92 -9.65 -21.77 -7.16
N GLY A 93 -10.79 -22.36 -7.53
CA GLY A 93 -11.23 -23.68 -7.06
C GLY A 93 -11.57 -23.74 -5.57
N ARG A 94 -11.65 -22.59 -4.89
CA ARG A 94 -11.90 -22.48 -3.44
C ARG A 94 -13.01 -21.47 -3.14
N PRO A 95 -14.28 -21.81 -3.48
CA PRO A 95 -15.43 -20.95 -3.18
C PRO A 95 -15.65 -20.78 -1.67
N ASP A 96 -15.23 -21.78 -0.87
CA ASP A 96 -15.25 -21.74 0.59
C ASP A 96 -14.36 -20.60 1.13
N LEU A 97 -13.09 -20.56 0.74
CA LEU A 97 -12.18 -19.48 1.16
C LEU A 97 -12.56 -18.12 0.57
N THR A 98 -13.15 -18.11 -0.63
CA THR A 98 -13.65 -16.88 -1.24
C THR A 98 -14.79 -16.29 -0.40
N ALA A 99 -15.72 -17.12 0.06
CA ALA A 99 -16.84 -16.68 0.89
C ALA A 99 -16.40 -16.22 2.29
N GLU A 100 -15.28 -16.73 2.81
CA GLU A 100 -14.73 -16.30 4.10
C GLU A 100 -14.21 -14.85 4.05
N VAL A 101 -13.61 -14.43 2.94
CA VAL A 101 -12.95 -13.11 2.81
C VAL A 101 -13.76 -12.07 2.06
N MET A 102 -14.79 -12.46 1.31
CA MET A 102 -15.67 -11.56 0.56
C MET A 102 -17.00 -11.38 1.28
N THR A 103 -17.30 -10.15 1.69
CA THR A 103 -18.58 -9.81 2.31
C THR A 103 -19.70 -9.70 1.28
N GLU A 104 -20.95 -9.88 1.71
CA GLU A 104 -22.13 -9.78 0.82
C GLU A 104 -22.28 -8.38 0.19
N ASP A 105 -21.82 -7.33 0.86
CA ASP A 105 -21.81 -5.95 0.35
C ASP A 105 -20.57 -5.60 -0.50
N GLY A 106 -19.74 -6.61 -0.81
CA GLY A 106 -18.66 -6.54 -1.78
C GLY A 106 -17.35 -5.95 -1.25
N TRP A 107 -17.06 -6.09 0.05
CA TRP A 107 -15.78 -5.76 0.65
C TRP A 107 -14.92 -7.01 0.79
N PHE A 108 -13.61 -6.83 0.62
CA PHE A 108 -12.59 -7.83 0.88
C PHE A 108 -11.98 -7.61 2.25
N ARG A 109 -11.92 -8.66 3.07
CA ARG A 109 -11.20 -8.75 4.34
C ARG A 109 -9.72 -9.01 4.06
N THR A 110 -8.85 -8.07 4.41
CA THR A 110 -7.41 -8.12 4.07
C THR A 110 -6.59 -8.97 5.03
#